data_AF-A0AAV0XIZ5-F1
#
_entry.id   AF-A0AAV0XIZ5-F1
#
_cell.length_a   1.000
_cell.length_b   1.000
_cell.length_c   1.000
_cell.angle_alpha   90.00
_cell.angle_beta   90.00
_cell.angle_gamma   90.00
#
_symmetry.space_group_name_H-M   'P 1'
#
loop_
_entity.id
_entity.type
_entity.pdbx_description
1 polymer ?
#
loop_
_entity_poly.entity_id
_entity_poly.type
_entity_poly.pdbx_seq_one_letter_code
_entity_poly.pdbx_strand_id
1 'polypeptide(L)'
;MCNIGRRQGWGVICGDGFGVLEALVVCRSIGLGYAAAAFQTDLFGGLDLPVVLSAVECAGNESSLAGCYHQHKATCSTRKETVAVVVCTRELADLEVNADELMRSAYLEDRQMYFLQCAMEENCLASSAYQLRRDETDWHLITRRLLRFTAKITNVGTASFRPAVPKHLWQFHQCHMHYHSMEVFATFDVLDGGGMKVAEGHKASFCLEDNQCTDGAKPGFACADYGDQGISVNCSDIYRHNIDCQWVDVTDLNPGLYTLKVSVNPEHKIPEMTYANNAAVCSMFYSETFVKIHDCVLRNP
;
A
#
# COMPACT_ATOMS: atom_id res chain seq x y z
N MET A 1 24.88 16.23 4.09
CA MET A 1 25.83 16.01 5.21
C MET A 1 25.05 15.86 6.50
N CYS A 2 25.43 14.92 7.37
CA CYS A 2 24.75 14.60 8.63
C CYS A 2 25.76 14.65 9.79
N ASN A 3 25.31 15.05 10.99
CA ASN A 3 26.09 15.02 12.22
C ASN A 3 25.24 14.42 13.35
N ILE A 4 25.66 13.28 13.89
CA ILE A 4 24.91 12.47 14.87
C ILE A 4 25.37 12.76 16.32
N GLY A 5 26.22 13.75 16.53
CA GLY A 5 26.64 14.18 17.87
C GLY A 5 28.15 14.05 18.13
N ARG A 6 28.56 14.59 19.28
CA ARG A 6 29.87 15.20 19.62
C ARG A 6 31.18 14.43 19.34
N ARG A 7 31.18 13.20 18.82
CA ARG A 7 32.41 12.41 18.57
C ARG A 7 32.67 12.03 17.10
N GLN A 8 31.71 12.14 16.18
CA GLN A 8 31.87 11.61 14.81
C GLN A 8 31.94 12.66 13.68
N GLY A 9 31.87 13.96 13.99
CA GLY A 9 32.01 15.01 12.98
C GLY A 9 30.90 15.00 11.92
N TRP A 10 31.12 15.71 10.82
CA TRP A 10 30.20 15.73 9.68
C TRP A 10 30.56 14.62 8.70
N GLY A 11 29.55 13.91 8.20
CA GLY A 11 29.74 12.88 7.19
C GLY A 11 28.50 12.62 6.35
N VAL A 12 28.49 11.46 5.70
CA VAL A 12 27.41 10.98 4.84
C VAL A 12 26.77 9.72 5.39
N ILE A 13 25.54 9.46 4.98
CA ILE A 13 24.81 8.24 5.30
C ILE A 13 24.92 7.35 4.07
N CYS A 14 25.28 6.08 4.26
CA CYS A 14 25.31 5.10 3.18
C CYS A 14 23.93 4.99 2.53
N GLY A 15 23.89 5.01 1.20
CA GLY A 15 22.65 4.91 0.44
C GLY A 15 22.00 3.53 0.52
N ASP A 16 22.76 2.47 0.79
CA ASP A 16 22.25 1.09 0.79
C ASP A 16 21.05 0.91 1.71
N GLY A 17 19.89 0.57 1.13
CA GLY A 17 18.65 0.33 1.87
C GLY A 17 17.94 1.59 2.36
N PHE A 18 18.49 2.79 2.12
CA PHE A 18 17.88 4.04 2.52
C PHE A 18 16.63 4.34 1.68
N GLY A 19 15.48 4.47 2.32
CA GLY A 19 14.18 4.64 1.69
C GLY A 19 13.39 5.84 2.21
N VAL A 20 12.09 5.83 1.92
CA VAL A 20 11.18 6.95 2.23
C VAL A 20 10.94 7.10 3.74
N LEU A 21 10.97 6.01 4.51
CA LEU A 21 10.79 6.04 5.96
C LEU A 21 11.94 6.77 6.66
N GLU A 22 13.18 6.49 6.26
CA GLU A 22 14.36 7.20 6.77
C GLU A 22 14.31 8.68 6.36
N ALA A 23 13.93 8.96 5.11
CA ALA A 23 13.76 10.32 4.63
C ALA A 23 12.69 11.09 5.42
N LEU A 24 11.60 10.43 5.82
CA LEU A 24 10.53 11.03 6.63
C LEU A 24 11.06 11.48 7.98
N VAL A 25 11.85 10.63 8.65
CA VAL A 25 12.54 10.99 9.91
C VAL A 25 13.48 12.18 9.70
N VAL A 26 14.26 12.19 8.61
CA VAL A 26 15.15 13.31 8.30
C VAL A 26 14.39 14.61 8.12
N CYS A 27 13.45 14.67 7.17
CA CYS A 27 12.70 15.89 6.82
C CYS A 27 11.94 16.45 8.01
N ARG A 28 11.36 15.58 8.85
CA ARG A 28 10.71 15.97 10.11
C ARG A 28 11.70 16.53 11.12
N SER A 29 12.83 15.85 11.34
CA SER A 29 13.82 16.25 12.35
C SER A 29 14.46 17.62 12.07
N ILE A 30 14.57 18.01 10.80
CA ILE A 30 15.12 19.32 10.38
C ILE A 30 14.04 20.37 10.09
N GLY A 31 12.76 20.06 10.32
CA GLY A 31 11.65 21.01 10.18
C GLY A 31 11.32 21.40 8.73
N LEU A 32 11.62 20.54 7.74
CA LEU A 32 11.34 20.79 6.33
C LEU A 32 10.05 20.11 5.82
N GLY A 33 9.26 19.53 6.72
CA GLY A 33 7.98 18.91 6.39
C GLY A 33 8.11 17.41 6.15
N TYR A 34 7.53 16.95 5.04
CA TYR A 34 7.39 15.53 4.67
C TYR A 34 8.47 15.11 3.66
N ALA A 35 8.73 13.81 3.57
CA ALA A 35 9.65 13.27 2.58
C ALA A 35 8.94 13.09 1.24
N ALA A 36 9.33 13.86 0.23
CA ALA A 36 8.85 13.71 -1.15
C ALA A 36 9.62 12.66 -1.94
N ALA A 37 10.89 12.39 -1.59
CA ALA A 37 11.68 11.35 -2.22
C ALA A 37 12.90 10.97 -1.37
N ALA A 38 13.38 9.75 -1.59
CA ALA A 38 14.66 9.25 -1.12
C ALA A 38 15.43 8.67 -2.31
N PHE A 39 16.72 9.00 -2.43
CA PHE A 39 17.58 8.52 -3.50
C PHE A 39 18.87 7.91 -2.94
N GLN A 40 19.36 6.87 -3.61
CA GLN A 40 20.64 6.24 -3.34
C GLN A 40 21.57 6.58 -4.51
N THR A 41 22.38 7.63 -4.37
CA THR A 41 23.16 8.18 -5.48
C THR A 41 24.43 8.89 -5.02
N ASP A 42 25.41 8.96 -5.89
CA ASP A 42 26.66 9.71 -5.77
C ASP A 42 26.66 11.00 -6.61
N LEU A 43 25.59 11.27 -7.38
CA LEU A 43 25.51 12.38 -8.33
C LEU A 43 25.68 13.76 -7.67
N PHE A 44 25.35 13.87 -6.39
CA PHE A 44 25.47 15.11 -5.60
C PHE A 44 26.80 15.17 -4.82
N GLY A 45 27.74 14.27 -5.11
CA GLY A 45 29.02 14.14 -4.42
C GLY A 45 28.89 13.54 -3.02
N GLY A 46 29.92 13.70 -2.20
CA GLY A 46 29.95 13.25 -0.80
C GLY A 46 30.60 11.89 -0.56
N LEU A 47 31.09 11.21 -1.59
CA LEU A 47 31.88 9.97 -1.44
C LEU A 47 33.22 10.18 -0.73
N ASP A 48 33.81 11.38 -0.86
CA ASP A 48 35.06 11.73 -0.17
C ASP A 48 34.87 11.98 1.34
N LEU A 49 33.63 11.98 1.83
CA LEU A 49 33.30 12.21 3.24
C LEU A 49 33.19 10.88 3.99
N PRO A 50 33.53 10.87 5.29
CA PRO A 50 33.36 9.66 6.09
C PRO A 50 31.89 9.27 6.17
N VAL A 51 31.62 7.97 6.01
CA VAL A 51 30.30 7.40 6.27
C VAL A 51 30.08 7.36 7.79
N VAL A 52 29.04 8.03 8.27
CA VAL A 52 28.71 8.12 9.70
C VAL A 52 27.61 7.14 10.12
N LEU A 53 26.72 6.76 9.19
CA LEU A 53 25.69 5.73 9.40
C LEU A 53 25.57 4.83 8.19
N SER A 54 25.27 3.57 8.44
CA SER A 54 24.94 2.56 7.42
C SER A 54 23.82 1.65 7.89
N ALA A 55 23.11 1.05 6.92
CA ALA A 55 21.98 0.16 7.14
C ALA A 55 20.98 0.75 8.14
N VAL A 56 20.54 1.98 7.85
CA VAL A 56 19.56 2.69 8.66
C VAL A 56 18.18 2.17 8.29
N GLU A 57 17.44 1.69 9.29
CA GLU A 57 16.08 1.21 9.14
C GLU A 57 15.21 1.92 10.18
N CYS A 58 14.27 2.73 9.69
CA CYS A 58 13.34 3.51 10.50
C CYS A 58 11.92 2.92 10.41
N ALA A 59 11.18 2.97 11.51
CA ALA A 59 9.73 2.78 11.55
C ALA A 59 8.95 3.98 11.00
N GLY A 60 9.59 5.16 10.90
CA GLY A 60 9.02 6.40 10.38
C GLY A 60 8.46 7.33 11.46
N ASN A 61 8.41 6.93 12.72
CA ASN A 61 7.92 7.75 13.85
C ASN A 61 9.04 8.27 14.77
N GLU A 62 10.30 7.98 14.46
CA GLU A 62 11.45 8.40 15.24
C GLU A 62 11.67 9.92 15.22
N SER A 63 12.13 10.49 16.33
CA SER A 63 12.40 11.93 16.41
C SER A 63 13.66 12.36 15.66
N SER A 64 14.59 11.44 15.43
CA SER A 64 15.83 11.65 14.68
C SER A 64 16.39 10.32 14.17
N LEU A 65 17.29 10.36 13.19
CA LEU A 65 17.94 9.17 12.65
C LEU A 65 18.73 8.36 13.69
N ALA A 66 19.16 8.99 14.78
CA ALA A 66 19.85 8.30 15.88
C ALA A 66 18.93 7.37 16.69
N GLY A 67 17.60 7.54 16.55
CA GLY A 67 16.60 6.66 17.16
C GLY A 67 16.21 5.47 16.28
N CYS A 68 16.56 5.50 15.00
CA CYS A 68 16.32 4.39 14.08
C CYS A 68 17.31 3.26 14.34
N TYR A 69 16.97 2.04 13.91
CA TYR A 69 17.94 0.98 13.89
C TYR A 69 19.05 1.33 12.91
N HIS A 70 20.31 1.12 13.31
CA HIS A 70 21.47 1.31 12.45
C HIS A 70 22.63 0.45 12.92
N GLN A 71 23.56 0.12 12.03
CA GLN A 71 24.75 -0.63 12.41
C GLN A 71 25.66 0.20 13.33
N HIS A 72 26.30 -0.45 14.30
CA HIS A 72 27.28 0.19 15.19
C HIS A 72 28.56 0.63 14.47
N LYS A 73 28.94 -0.07 13.39
CA LYS A 73 30.10 0.25 12.56
C LYS A 73 29.61 0.62 11.16
N ALA A 74 29.67 1.91 10.85
CA ALA A 74 29.29 2.43 9.55
C ALA A 74 30.15 1.81 8.43
N THR A 75 29.57 0.85 7.70
CA THR A 75 30.21 0.16 6.58
C THR A 75 29.22 0.17 5.42
N CYS A 76 29.60 0.80 4.31
CA CYS A 76 28.80 0.79 3.08
C CYS A 76 29.29 -0.35 2.18
N SER A 77 28.39 -1.03 1.48
CA SER A 77 28.75 -2.22 0.71
C SER A 77 29.60 -1.85 -0.51
N THR A 78 30.56 -2.70 -0.89
CA THR A 78 31.63 -2.36 -1.86
C THR A 78 31.22 -2.45 -3.33
N ARG A 79 29.96 -2.76 -3.66
CA ARG A 79 29.53 -2.94 -5.07
C ARG A 79 29.31 -1.62 -5.81
N LYS A 80 28.84 -0.57 -5.11
CA LYS A 80 28.79 0.84 -5.53
C LYS A 80 28.67 1.71 -4.28
N GLU A 81 29.60 2.63 -4.06
CA GLU A 81 29.48 3.60 -2.97
C GLU A 81 28.39 4.62 -3.35
N THR A 82 27.26 4.60 -2.64
CA THR A 82 26.17 5.57 -2.83
C THR A 82 25.90 6.32 -1.53
N VAL A 83 25.40 7.54 -1.66
CA VAL A 83 24.99 8.36 -0.52
C VAL A 83 23.48 8.49 -0.50
N ALA A 84 22.91 8.49 0.71
CA ALA A 84 21.50 8.79 0.91
C ALA A 84 21.21 10.28 0.66
N VAL A 85 20.24 10.56 -0.21
CA VAL A 85 19.76 11.90 -0.52
C VAL A 85 18.26 11.97 -0.27
N VAL A 86 17.81 13.06 0.35
CA VAL A 86 16.40 13.29 0.69
C VAL A 86 15.88 14.53 -0.02
N VAL A 87 14.61 14.49 -0.43
CA VAL A 87 13.87 15.67 -0.91
C VAL A 87 12.69 15.89 0.02
N CYS A 88 12.58 17.07 0.60
CA CYS A 88 11.51 17.43 1.51
C CYS A 88 10.49 18.37 0.84
N THR A 89 9.23 18.25 1.26
CA THR A 89 8.12 19.11 0.81
C THR A 89 7.23 19.50 1.98
N ARG A 90 6.48 20.59 1.84
CA ARG A 90 5.47 21.02 2.84
C ARG A 90 4.08 20.46 2.58
N GLU A 91 3.83 19.99 1.37
CA GLU A 91 2.52 19.48 0.96
C GLU A 91 2.69 18.10 0.36
N LEU A 92 1.84 17.16 0.78
CA LEU A 92 1.86 15.78 0.32
C LEU A 92 0.46 15.15 0.53
N ALA A 93 0.19 14.03 -0.14
CA ALA A 93 -1.03 13.27 0.09
C ALA A 93 -0.96 12.48 1.40
N ASP A 94 -2.12 12.09 1.93
CA ASP A 94 -2.27 11.20 3.09
C ASP A 94 -3.52 10.36 2.85
N LEU A 95 -3.34 9.07 2.58
CA LEU A 95 -4.41 8.14 2.25
C LEU A 95 -4.93 7.46 3.50
N GLU A 96 -6.22 7.64 3.76
CA GLU A 96 -6.91 7.03 4.87
C GLU A 96 -7.95 6.01 4.39
N VAL A 97 -7.86 4.78 4.92
CA VAL A 97 -8.85 3.73 4.67
C VAL A 97 -10.09 3.98 5.54
N ASN A 98 -11.28 3.99 4.92
CA ASN A 98 -12.52 4.14 5.65
C ASN A 98 -12.98 2.81 6.29
N ALA A 99 -12.68 2.64 7.58
CA ALA A 99 -13.04 1.44 8.33
C ALA A 99 -14.56 1.22 8.49
N ASP A 100 -15.35 2.29 8.56
CA ASP A 100 -16.81 2.18 8.70
C ASP A 100 -17.46 1.58 7.46
N GLU A 101 -17.01 2.01 6.28
CA GLU A 101 -17.48 1.48 5.00
C GLU A 101 -17.11 -0.01 4.87
N LEU A 102 -15.90 -0.39 5.28
CA LEU A 102 -15.44 -1.78 5.33
C LEU A 102 -16.35 -2.64 6.22
N MET A 103 -16.66 -2.19 7.44
CA MET A 103 -17.52 -2.93 8.38
C MET A 103 -18.95 -3.11 7.88
N ARG A 104 -19.51 -2.09 7.22
CA ARG A 104 -20.93 -2.07 6.81
C ARG A 104 -21.21 -2.81 5.51
N SER A 105 -20.20 -2.90 4.64
CA SER A 105 -20.34 -3.45 3.29
C SER A 105 -19.84 -4.90 3.16
N ALA A 106 -19.29 -5.48 4.23
CA ALA A 106 -18.74 -6.83 4.18
C ALA A 106 -19.82 -7.92 4.13
N TYR A 107 -19.71 -8.86 3.18
CA TYR A 107 -20.57 -10.05 3.09
C TYR A 107 -19.88 -11.21 2.36
N LEU A 108 -20.48 -12.40 2.44
CA LEU A 108 -20.02 -13.59 1.72
C LEU A 108 -20.81 -13.76 0.42
N GLU A 109 -20.13 -14.06 -0.68
CA GLU A 109 -20.73 -14.51 -1.94
C GLU A 109 -20.10 -15.84 -2.35
N ASP A 110 -20.94 -16.85 -2.63
CA ASP A 110 -20.49 -18.08 -3.29
C ASP A 110 -20.70 -17.91 -4.81
N ARG A 111 -19.62 -18.04 -5.58
CA ARG A 111 -19.63 -17.78 -7.04
C ARG A 111 -18.89 -18.87 -7.80
N GLN A 112 -19.51 -19.37 -8.88
CA GLN A 112 -18.88 -20.38 -9.74
C GLN A 112 -17.68 -19.81 -10.49
N MET A 113 -16.62 -20.61 -10.63
CA MET A 113 -15.40 -20.19 -11.33
C MET A 113 -15.64 -19.82 -12.79
N TYR A 114 -16.72 -20.33 -13.42
CA TYR A 114 -17.16 -19.88 -14.74
C TYR A 114 -17.31 -18.34 -14.84
N PHE A 115 -17.81 -17.70 -13.78
CA PHE A 115 -18.03 -16.24 -13.73
C PHE A 115 -16.82 -15.46 -13.20
N LEU A 116 -15.70 -16.12 -12.91
CA LEU A 116 -14.52 -15.52 -12.29
C LEU A 116 -13.32 -15.49 -13.25
N GLN A 117 -13.50 -15.77 -14.55
CA GLN A 117 -12.41 -15.90 -15.52
C GLN A 117 -11.51 -14.66 -15.59
N CYS A 118 -12.11 -13.47 -15.66
CA CYS A 118 -11.39 -12.20 -15.63
C CYS A 118 -10.57 -12.03 -14.34
N ALA A 119 -11.22 -12.23 -13.18
CA ALA A 119 -10.54 -12.15 -11.89
C ALA A 119 -9.43 -13.20 -11.75
N MET A 120 -9.56 -14.36 -12.41
CA MET A 120 -8.50 -15.36 -12.46
C MET A 120 -7.30 -14.90 -13.29
N GLU A 121 -7.51 -14.28 -14.45
CA GLU A 121 -6.43 -13.71 -15.28
C GLU A 121 -5.63 -12.66 -14.51
N GLU A 122 -6.28 -11.97 -13.58
CA GLU A 122 -5.70 -10.94 -12.70
C GLU A 122 -5.17 -11.45 -11.35
N ASN A 123 -5.11 -12.77 -11.16
CA ASN A 123 -4.61 -13.42 -9.94
C ASN A 123 -5.44 -13.17 -8.66
N CYS A 124 -6.73 -12.83 -8.74
CA CYS A 124 -7.55 -12.41 -7.60
C CYS A 124 -8.21 -13.54 -6.77
N LEU A 125 -7.85 -14.81 -7.00
CA LEU A 125 -8.38 -15.95 -6.23
C LEU A 125 -7.28 -16.62 -5.40
N ALA A 126 -7.67 -17.50 -4.48
CA ALA A 126 -6.70 -18.28 -3.73
C ALA A 126 -5.93 -19.24 -4.67
N SER A 127 -4.71 -19.60 -4.28
CA SER A 127 -3.81 -20.46 -5.07
C SER A 127 -4.45 -21.81 -5.47
N SER A 128 -5.33 -22.35 -4.63
CA SER A 128 -6.10 -23.58 -4.89
C SER A 128 -7.00 -23.46 -6.12
N ALA A 129 -7.58 -22.29 -6.42
CA ALA A 129 -8.40 -22.07 -7.61
C ALA A 129 -7.60 -22.28 -8.91
N TYR A 130 -6.33 -21.90 -8.91
CA TYR A 130 -5.43 -22.06 -10.07
C TYR A 130 -4.88 -23.48 -10.22
N GLN A 131 -4.83 -24.25 -9.12
CA GLN A 131 -4.54 -25.68 -9.16
C GLN A 131 -5.74 -26.42 -9.74
N LEU A 132 -6.95 -26.16 -9.24
CA LEU A 132 -8.20 -26.73 -9.77
C LEU A 132 -8.38 -26.47 -11.26
N ARG A 133 -8.10 -25.26 -11.75
CA ARG A 133 -8.16 -24.95 -13.19
C ARG A 133 -7.23 -25.81 -14.05
N ARG A 134 -6.09 -26.25 -13.50
CA ARG A 134 -5.12 -27.10 -14.21
C ARG A 134 -5.47 -28.57 -14.13
N ASP A 135 -5.97 -29.01 -12.98
CA ASP A 135 -6.08 -30.43 -12.64
C ASP A 135 -7.47 -31.02 -12.93
N GLU A 136 -8.53 -30.19 -12.91
CA GLU A 136 -9.92 -30.62 -13.07
C GLU A 136 -10.51 -30.15 -14.41
N THR A 137 -11.24 -31.01 -15.13
CA THR A 137 -11.91 -30.62 -16.39
C THR A 137 -13.14 -29.75 -16.15
N ASP A 138 -13.84 -30.00 -15.04
CA ASP A 138 -15.09 -29.34 -14.69
C ASP A 138 -14.88 -28.17 -13.72
N TRP A 139 -13.66 -27.62 -13.67
CA TRP A 139 -13.27 -26.52 -12.78
C TRP A 139 -14.25 -25.34 -12.79
N HIS A 140 -14.83 -25.04 -13.97
CA HIS A 140 -15.76 -23.94 -14.18
C HIS A 140 -17.07 -24.08 -13.39
N LEU A 141 -17.45 -25.29 -13.00
CA LEU A 141 -18.64 -25.57 -12.17
C LEU A 141 -18.37 -25.44 -10.66
N ILE A 142 -17.09 -25.45 -10.26
CA ILE A 142 -16.67 -25.35 -8.86
C ILE A 142 -16.96 -23.93 -8.35
N THR A 143 -17.49 -23.84 -7.14
CA THR A 143 -17.79 -22.58 -6.47
C THR A 143 -16.64 -22.14 -5.58
N ARG A 144 -16.36 -20.84 -5.58
CA ARG A 144 -15.46 -20.16 -4.64
C ARG A 144 -16.28 -19.31 -3.69
N ARG A 145 -15.84 -19.21 -2.46
CA ARG A 145 -16.43 -18.35 -1.43
C ARG A 145 -15.61 -17.08 -1.27
N LEU A 146 -16.25 -15.95 -1.55
CA LEU A 146 -15.61 -14.65 -1.61
C LEU A 146 -16.10 -13.77 -0.45
N LEU A 147 -15.17 -13.29 0.36
CA LEU A 147 -15.41 -12.22 1.32
C LEU A 147 -15.34 -10.89 0.57
N ARG A 148 -16.50 -10.33 0.22
CA ARG A 148 -16.60 -9.04 -0.47
C ARG A 148 -16.75 -7.90 0.52
N PHE A 149 -16.26 -6.73 0.15
CA PHE A 149 -16.38 -5.49 0.92
C PHE A 149 -16.03 -4.27 0.07
N THR A 150 -16.55 -3.10 0.41
CA THR A 150 -16.16 -1.84 -0.23
C THR A 150 -14.86 -1.32 0.41
N ALA A 151 -13.87 -1.00 -0.41
CA ALA A 151 -12.70 -0.23 0.02
C ALA A 151 -12.87 1.22 -0.42
N LYS A 152 -13.03 2.12 0.55
CA LYS A 152 -13.07 3.57 0.34
C LYS A 152 -11.78 4.17 0.89
N ILE A 153 -11.00 4.81 0.02
CA ILE A 153 -9.73 5.45 0.35
C ILE A 153 -9.92 6.95 0.18
N THR A 154 -9.66 7.74 1.22
CA THR A 154 -9.80 9.21 1.19
C THR A 154 -8.44 9.85 1.26
N ASN A 155 -8.17 10.84 0.42
CA ASN A 155 -6.98 11.67 0.59
C ASN A 155 -7.28 12.80 1.58
N VAL A 156 -6.79 12.65 2.82
CA VAL A 156 -6.91 13.62 3.91
C VAL A 156 -5.68 14.54 4.02
N GLY A 157 -4.75 14.43 3.07
CA GLY A 157 -3.53 15.23 3.01
C GLY A 157 -3.77 16.64 2.48
N THR A 158 -2.69 17.32 2.09
CA THR A 158 -2.76 18.70 1.57
C THR A 158 -2.37 18.83 0.11
N ALA A 159 -2.03 17.72 -0.55
CA ALA A 159 -1.79 17.66 -1.99
C ALA A 159 -2.45 16.42 -2.59
N SER A 160 -2.69 16.44 -3.90
CA SER A 160 -3.25 15.30 -4.62
C SER A 160 -2.31 14.09 -4.57
N PHE A 161 -2.88 12.91 -4.34
CA PHE A 161 -2.18 11.64 -4.54
C PHE A 161 -2.09 11.34 -6.03
N ARG A 162 -0.92 10.89 -6.51
CA ARG A 162 -0.69 10.60 -7.92
C ARG A 162 0.10 9.30 -8.09
N PRO A 163 -0.19 8.51 -9.13
CA PRO A 163 0.55 7.31 -9.43
C PRO A 163 2.01 7.64 -9.77
N ALA A 164 2.94 6.81 -9.30
CA ALA A 164 4.37 6.96 -9.59
C ALA A 164 4.72 6.60 -11.04
N VAL A 165 3.94 5.72 -11.67
CA VAL A 165 4.20 5.22 -13.02
C VAL A 165 3.74 6.26 -14.06
N PRO A 166 4.62 6.68 -14.99
CA PRO A 166 4.23 7.56 -16.09
C PRO A 166 3.09 7.00 -16.94
N LYS A 167 2.21 7.90 -17.41
CA LYS A 167 0.98 7.56 -18.16
C LYS A 167 1.17 6.65 -19.37
N HIS A 168 2.31 6.76 -20.05
CA HIS A 168 2.63 5.94 -21.23
C HIS A 168 2.98 4.49 -20.89
N LEU A 169 3.22 4.16 -19.62
CA LEU A 169 3.48 2.80 -19.12
C LEU A 169 2.24 2.16 -18.48
N TRP A 170 1.12 2.87 -18.44
CA TRP A 170 -0.13 2.30 -17.90
C TRP A 170 -0.62 1.16 -18.78
N GLN A 171 -1.07 0.09 -18.15
CA GLN A 171 -1.53 -1.11 -18.83
C GLN A 171 -3.05 -1.08 -18.95
N PHE A 172 -3.59 -1.25 -20.15
CA PHE A 172 -5.03 -1.38 -20.36
C PHE A 172 -5.49 -2.77 -19.98
N HIS A 173 -6.67 -2.87 -19.36
CA HIS A 173 -7.24 -4.16 -19.02
C HIS A 173 -8.62 -4.38 -19.60
N GLN A 174 -8.71 -5.46 -20.37
CA GLN A 174 -9.88 -5.77 -21.18
C GLN A 174 -11.12 -6.05 -20.35
N CYS A 175 -10.97 -6.63 -19.16
CA CYS A 175 -12.12 -6.96 -18.30
C CYS A 175 -12.74 -5.72 -17.65
N HIS A 176 -11.96 -4.66 -17.43
CA HIS A 176 -12.41 -3.45 -16.72
C HIS A 176 -12.50 -2.21 -17.61
N MET A 177 -12.07 -2.33 -18.87
CA MET A 177 -12.16 -1.30 -19.90
C MET A 177 -11.52 0.04 -19.52
N HIS A 178 -10.46 0.00 -18.71
CA HIS A 178 -9.66 1.17 -18.33
C HIS A 178 -8.18 0.81 -18.13
N TYR A 179 -7.36 1.85 -17.92
CA TYR A 179 -5.93 1.73 -17.71
C TYR A 179 -5.56 1.66 -16.24
N HIS A 180 -4.57 0.84 -15.91
CA HIS A 180 -4.03 0.74 -14.56
C HIS A 180 -2.78 1.56 -14.42
N SER A 181 -2.80 2.44 -13.42
CA SER A 181 -1.67 3.32 -13.12
C SER A 181 -0.70 2.72 -12.09
N MET A 182 -1.09 1.61 -11.44
CA MET A 182 -0.28 0.89 -10.45
C MET A 182 -0.62 -0.61 -10.47
N GLU A 183 0.40 -1.46 -10.25
CA GLU A 183 0.21 -2.91 -10.16
C GLU A 183 -0.41 -3.34 -8.82
N VAL A 184 0.06 -2.76 -7.70
CA VAL A 184 -0.46 -3.03 -6.35
C VAL A 184 -0.63 -1.71 -5.61
N PHE A 185 -1.88 -1.29 -5.39
CA PHE A 185 -2.24 -0.11 -4.59
C PHE A 185 -2.85 -0.50 -3.25
N ALA A 186 -3.58 -1.62 -3.18
CA ALA A 186 -4.16 -2.12 -1.94
C ALA A 186 -4.06 -3.64 -1.83
N THR A 187 -3.77 -4.13 -0.63
CA THR A 187 -3.69 -5.55 -0.28
C THR A 187 -4.72 -5.90 0.80
N PHE A 188 -5.25 -7.11 0.71
CA PHE A 188 -6.31 -7.61 1.56
C PHE A 188 -5.86 -8.92 2.20
N ASP A 189 -5.44 -8.85 3.46
CA ASP A 189 -4.88 -9.99 4.17
C ASP A 189 -5.84 -10.50 5.23
N VAL A 190 -5.99 -11.82 5.31
CA VAL A 190 -6.63 -12.49 6.45
C VAL A 190 -5.54 -13.17 7.25
N LEU A 191 -5.45 -12.81 8.53
CA LEU A 191 -4.47 -13.31 9.48
C LEU A 191 -5.15 -14.22 10.51
N ASP A 192 -4.46 -15.29 10.92
CA ASP A 192 -4.89 -16.13 12.03
C ASP A 192 -4.60 -15.50 13.42
N GLY A 193 -4.94 -16.22 14.49
CA GLY A 193 -4.68 -15.75 15.87
C GLY A 193 -3.19 -15.63 16.23
N GLY A 194 -2.28 -16.20 15.43
CA GLY A 194 -0.83 -16.05 15.55
C GLY A 194 -0.27 -14.89 14.72
N GLY A 195 -1.09 -14.19 13.94
CA GLY A 195 -0.68 -13.13 13.03
C GLY A 195 -0.12 -13.62 11.70
N MET A 196 -0.25 -14.91 11.39
CA MET A 196 0.19 -15.49 10.12
C MET A 196 -0.85 -15.26 9.03
N LYS A 197 -0.42 -14.86 7.84
CA LYS A 197 -1.29 -14.72 6.67
C LYS A 197 -1.82 -16.09 6.23
N VAL A 198 -3.13 -16.26 6.23
CA VAL A 198 -3.82 -17.51 5.87
C VAL A 198 -4.68 -17.39 4.61
N ALA A 199 -5.08 -16.17 4.24
CA ALA A 199 -5.61 -15.88 2.92
C ALA A 199 -5.15 -14.49 2.50
N GLU A 200 -5.06 -14.29 1.20
CA GLU A 200 -4.66 -13.04 0.58
C GLU A 200 -5.60 -12.75 -0.58
N GLY A 201 -5.94 -11.49 -0.73
CA GLY A 201 -6.46 -10.92 -1.94
C GLY A 201 -5.73 -9.62 -2.21
N HIS A 202 -5.87 -9.16 -3.43
CA HIS A 202 -5.47 -7.82 -3.82
C HIS A 202 -6.55 -7.31 -4.74
N LYS A 203 -6.75 -6.01 -4.72
CA LYS A 203 -7.42 -5.41 -5.84
C LYS A 203 -6.40 -5.45 -6.98
N ALA A 204 -6.62 -6.26 -8.00
CA ALA A 204 -5.89 -6.08 -9.23
C ALA A 204 -6.41 -4.80 -9.87
N SER A 205 -5.60 -4.16 -10.70
CA SER A 205 -6.17 -3.36 -11.77
C SER A 205 -6.81 -2.05 -11.33
N PHE A 206 -5.97 -1.12 -10.82
CA PHE A 206 -6.41 0.11 -10.18
C PHE A 206 -6.55 1.31 -11.12
N CYS A 207 -7.67 1.99 -10.97
CA CYS A 207 -7.97 3.30 -11.52
C CYS A 207 -8.07 4.30 -10.34
N LEU A 208 -7.16 5.27 -10.24
CA LEU A 208 -7.25 6.28 -9.20
C LEU A 208 -8.12 7.44 -9.69
N GLU A 209 -9.30 7.63 -9.10
CA GLU A 209 -10.22 8.70 -9.47
C GLU A 209 -11.02 9.27 -8.29
N ASP A 210 -11.63 10.44 -8.51
CA ASP A 210 -12.42 11.13 -7.49
C ASP A 210 -13.90 10.73 -7.58
N ASN A 211 -14.30 9.64 -6.90
CA ASN A 211 -15.69 9.18 -6.91
C ASN A 211 -16.61 9.99 -5.97
N GLN A 212 -16.07 10.52 -4.87
CA GLN A 212 -16.81 11.31 -3.88
C GLN A 212 -15.89 12.34 -3.24
N CYS A 213 -16.34 13.59 -3.10
CA CYS A 213 -15.58 14.64 -2.43
C CYS A 213 -16.37 15.27 -1.29
N THR A 214 -15.66 15.67 -0.22
CA THR A 214 -16.22 16.38 0.94
C THR A 214 -15.73 17.83 0.98
N ASP A 215 -16.29 18.63 1.90
CA ASP A 215 -15.82 19.99 2.20
C ASP A 215 -15.79 20.95 1.01
N GLY A 216 -16.66 20.73 0.03
CA GLY A 216 -16.73 21.52 -1.19
C GLY A 216 -15.54 21.31 -2.13
N ALA A 217 -14.70 20.29 -1.89
CA ALA A 217 -13.63 19.91 -2.80
C ALA A 217 -14.21 19.51 -4.17
N LYS A 218 -13.47 19.87 -5.22
CA LYS A 218 -13.86 19.58 -6.59
C LYS A 218 -13.08 18.36 -7.09
N PRO A 219 -13.75 17.38 -7.71
CA PRO A 219 -13.06 16.26 -8.33
C PRO A 219 -12.19 16.78 -9.48
N GLY A 220 -10.97 16.24 -9.57
CA GLY A 220 -9.97 16.58 -10.59
C GLY A 220 -9.48 15.38 -11.40
N PHE A 221 -9.72 14.16 -10.95
CA PHE A 221 -9.25 12.92 -11.59
C PHE A 221 -10.41 12.01 -11.99
N ALA A 222 -10.30 11.42 -13.18
CA ALA A 222 -11.27 10.50 -13.75
C ALA A 222 -10.56 9.56 -14.71
N CYS A 223 -10.82 8.25 -14.63
CA CYS A 223 -10.13 7.28 -15.47
C CYS A 223 -10.74 7.11 -16.86
N ALA A 224 -12.00 7.50 -17.02
CA ALA A 224 -12.69 7.48 -18.30
C ALA A 224 -11.91 8.27 -19.36
N ASP A 225 -12.03 7.84 -20.62
CA ASP A 225 -11.44 8.51 -21.78
C ASP A 225 -9.93 8.77 -21.69
N TYR A 226 -9.19 7.86 -21.04
CA TYR A 226 -7.75 8.00 -20.79
C TYR A 226 -7.43 9.28 -20.00
N GLY A 227 -8.30 9.66 -19.06
CA GLY A 227 -8.11 10.81 -18.19
C GLY A 227 -6.92 10.64 -17.24
N ASP A 228 -6.59 11.73 -16.54
CA ASP A 228 -5.54 11.71 -15.53
C ASP A 228 -6.04 11.04 -14.25
N GLN A 229 -5.16 10.27 -13.63
CA GLN A 229 -5.45 9.48 -12.44
C GLN A 229 -4.77 10.07 -11.20
N GLY A 230 -5.47 9.98 -10.09
CA GLY A 230 -5.06 10.49 -8.79
C GLY A 230 -6.26 10.61 -7.84
N ILE A 231 -5.98 11.03 -6.62
CA ILE A 231 -7.02 11.33 -5.62
C ILE A 231 -6.80 12.76 -5.14
N SER A 232 -7.76 13.63 -5.42
CA SER A 232 -7.74 15.03 -5.00
C SER A 232 -7.88 15.16 -3.48
N VAL A 233 -7.39 16.27 -2.92
CA VAL A 233 -7.54 16.57 -1.50
C VAL A 233 -9.02 16.57 -1.12
N ASN A 234 -9.37 15.89 -0.02
CA ASN A 234 -10.74 15.68 0.46
C ASN A 234 -11.66 14.95 -0.52
N CYS A 235 -11.08 14.21 -1.47
CA CYS A 235 -11.82 13.28 -2.32
C CYS A 235 -11.46 11.83 -1.95
N SER A 236 -12.34 10.92 -2.35
CA SER A 236 -12.23 9.50 -2.12
C SER A 236 -12.34 8.72 -3.43
N ASP A 237 -11.50 7.71 -3.53
CA ASP A 237 -11.63 6.61 -4.48
C ASP A 237 -12.37 5.46 -3.79
N ILE A 238 -13.45 4.96 -4.40
CA ILE A 238 -14.39 4.01 -3.82
C ILE A 238 -14.51 2.77 -4.70
N TYR A 239 -13.79 1.72 -4.32
CA TYR A 239 -13.97 0.40 -4.89
C TYR A 239 -15.08 -0.36 -4.18
N ARG A 240 -16.25 -0.34 -4.80
CA ARG A 240 -17.46 -0.98 -4.25
C ARG A 240 -17.34 -2.50 -4.22
N HIS A 241 -17.95 -3.11 -3.20
CA HIS A 241 -18.00 -4.57 -2.97
C HIS A 241 -18.47 -5.42 -4.17
N ASN A 242 -19.19 -4.83 -5.13
CA ASN A 242 -19.74 -5.51 -6.30
C ASN A 242 -18.80 -5.54 -7.52
N ILE A 243 -17.61 -4.93 -7.43
CA ILE A 243 -16.63 -4.91 -8.51
C ILE A 243 -15.77 -6.19 -8.46
N ASP A 244 -15.21 -6.61 -9.60
CA ASP A 244 -14.26 -7.72 -9.66
C ASP A 244 -12.97 -7.44 -8.87
N CYS A 245 -12.39 -8.49 -8.31
CA CYS A 245 -11.21 -8.46 -7.41
C CYS A 245 -11.39 -7.65 -6.13
N GLN A 246 -12.62 -7.26 -5.80
CA GLN A 246 -12.93 -6.55 -4.56
C GLN A 246 -13.37 -7.54 -3.46
N TRP A 247 -12.47 -8.49 -3.15
CA TRP A 247 -12.70 -9.54 -2.17
C TRP A 247 -11.41 -10.19 -1.66
N VAL A 248 -11.54 -11.03 -0.63
CA VAL A 248 -10.60 -12.10 -0.32
C VAL A 248 -11.27 -13.45 -0.60
N ASP A 249 -10.60 -14.35 -1.33
CA ASP A 249 -11.09 -15.72 -1.49
C ASP A 249 -10.84 -16.50 -0.20
N VAL A 250 -11.93 -16.83 0.52
CA VAL A 250 -11.91 -17.52 1.82
C VAL A 250 -12.36 -18.97 1.72
N THR A 251 -12.41 -19.53 0.50
CA THR A 251 -12.86 -20.91 0.26
C THR A 251 -12.09 -21.94 1.07
N ASP A 252 -10.80 -21.72 1.26
CA ASP A 252 -9.89 -22.66 1.91
C ASP A 252 -9.80 -22.44 3.43
N LEU A 253 -10.53 -21.46 3.97
CA LEU A 253 -10.57 -21.15 5.40
C LEU A 253 -11.66 -21.95 6.11
N ASN A 254 -11.35 -22.39 7.32
CA ASN A 254 -12.35 -22.95 8.24
C ASN A 254 -13.09 -21.81 8.97
N PRO A 255 -14.33 -22.05 9.44
CA PRO A 255 -15.00 -21.14 10.36
C PRO A 255 -14.14 -20.83 11.59
N GLY A 256 -14.09 -19.57 12.00
CA GLY A 256 -13.23 -19.14 13.10
C GLY A 256 -13.12 -17.64 13.29
N LEU A 257 -12.24 -17.26 14.20
CA LEU A 257 -11.85 -15.88 14.45
C LEU A 257 -10.53 -15.58 13.74
N TYR A 258 -10.52 -14.48 13.02
CA TYR A 258 -9.42 -14.01 12.20
C TYR A 258 -9.25 -12.50 12.37
N THR A 259 -8.17 -11.97 11.79
CA THR A 259 -8.00 -10.53 11.60
C THR A 259 -8.02 -10.22 10.11
N LEU A 260 -8.90 -9.32 9.68
CA LEU A 260 -8.88 -8.76 8.32
C LEU A 260 -8.03 -7.49 8.34
N LYS A 261 -7.03 -7.42 7.46
CA LYS A 261 -6.18 -6.24 7.27
C LYS A 261 -6.31 -5.75 5.83
N VAL A 262 -6.81 -4.53 5.66
CA VAL A 262 -6.90 -3.85 4.37
C VAL A 262 -5.90 -2.72 4.37
N SER A 263 -4.83 -2.84 3.60
CA SER A 263 -3.74 -1.86 3.52
C SER A 263 -3.76 -1.14 2.17
N VAL A 264 -3.48 0.16 2.16
CA VAL A 264 -3.24 0.99 0.97
C VAL A 264 -1.79 1.45 0.94
N ASN A 265 -1.19 1.49 -0.26
CA ASN A 265 0.22 1.78 -0.47
C ASN A 265 1.17 1.01 0.48
N PRO A 266 1.02 -0.32 0.64
CA PRO A 266 1.70 -1.09 1.69
C PRO A 266 3.22 -1.16 1.54
N GLU A 267 3.73 -0.97 0.33
CA GLU A 267 5.17 -0.95 0.03
C GLU A 267 5.79 0.46 0.14
N HIS A 268 5.01 1.47 0.52
CA HIS A 268 5.44 2.87 0.57
C HIS A 268 6.03 3.37 -0.76
N LYS A 269 5.53 2.85 -1.89
CA LYS A 269 5.99 3.21 -3.25
C LYS A 269 5.75 4.68 -3.55
N ILE A 270 4.67 5.23 -3.01
CA ILE A 270 4.33 6.64 -3.15
C ILE A 270 4.54 7.35 -1.80
N PRO A 271 5.23 8.49 -1.77
CA PRO A 271 5.41 9.27 -0.56
C PRO A 271 4.09 9.86 -0.04
N GLU A 272 3.86 9.73 1.26
CA GLU A 272 2.70 10.28 1.97
C GLU A 272 3.15 11.07 3.20
N MET A 273 2.26 11.91 3.74
CA MET A 273 2.53 12.69 4.96
C MET A 273 2.87 11.78 6.15
N THR A 274 2.18 10.65 6.21
CA THR A 274 2.29 9.61 7.23
C THR A 274 1.76 8.31 6.61
N TYR A 275 2.17 7.17 7.19
CA TYR A 275 1.63 5.85 6.83
C TYR A 275 0.79 5.23 7.96
N ALA A 276 0.61 5.98 9.07
CA ALA A 276 0.02 5.49 10.32
C ALA A 276 -1.45 5.05 10.22
N ASN A 277 -2.13 5.44 9.15
CA ASN A 277 -3.54 5.27 8.85
C ASN A 277 -3.79 4.52 7.52
N ASN A 278 -2.73 4.01 6.90
CA ASN A 278 -2.80 3.31 5.62
C ASN A 278 -3.40 1.90 5.73
N ALA A 279 -3.65 1.37 6.92
CA ALA A 279 -4.31 0.08 7.06
C ALA A 279 -5.45 0.09 8.06
N ALA A 280 -6.57 -0.52 7.67
CA ALA A 280 -7.64 -0.89 8.60
C ALA A 280 -7.42 -2.34 9.05
N VAL A 281 -7.18 -2.53 10.34
CA VAL A 281 -7.02 -3.85 10.98
C VAL A 281 -8.27 -4.15 11.81
N CYS A 282 -9.03 -5.17 11.43
CA CYS A 282 -10.35 -5.47 11.96
C CYS A 282 -10.45 -6.90 12.49
N SER A 283 -11.26 -7.09 13.54
CA SER A 283 -11.68 -8.41 13.96
C SER A 283 -12.66 -9.00 12.94
N MET A 284 -12.42 -10.24 12.54
CA MET A 284 -13.23 -10.97 11.56
C MET A 284 -13.74 -12.26 12.18
N PHE A 285 -15.06 -12.33 12.39
CA PHE A 285 -15.73 -13.59 12.70
C PHE A 285 -16.28 -14.20 11.41
N TYR A 286 -15.76 -15.37 11.04
CA TYR A 286 -16.18 -16.10 9.86
C TYR A 286 -16.92 -17.38 10.27
N SER A 287 -18.11 -17.58 9.71
CA SER A 287 -18.91 -18.79 9.85
C SER A 287 -19.27 -19.36 8.47
N GLU A 288 -19.89 -20.53 8.43
CA GLU A 288 -20.33 -21.12 7.17
C GLU A 288 -21.39 -20.31 6.41
N THR A 289 -22.11 -19.41 7.08
CA THR A 289 -23.25 -18.70 6.49
C THR A 289 -23.11 -17.18 6.48
N PHE A 290 -22.29 -16.61 7.36
CA PHE A 290 -22.07 -15.17 7.42
C PHE A 290 -20.66 -14.84 7.88
N VAL A 291 -20.27 -13.60 7.60
CA VAL A 291 -19.06 -12.95 8.11
C VAL A 291 -19.46 -11.69 8.86
N LYS A 292 -18.72 -11.37 9.93
CA LYS A 292 -18.87 -10.11 10.64
C LYS A 292 -17.50 -9.47 10.83
N ILE A 293 -17.37 -8.24 10.33
CA ILE A 293 -16.18 -7.39 10.53
C ILE A 293 -16.53 -6.35 11.60
N HIS A 294 -15.68 -6.22 12.61
CA HIS A 294 -15.87 -5.26 13.71
C HIS A 294 -14.54 -4.86 14.35
N ASP A 295 -14.58 -3.90 15.28
CA ASP A 295 -13.43 -3.42 16.04
C ASP A 295 -12.22 -3.04 15.16
N CYS A 296 -12.50 -2.35 14.05
CA CYS A 296 -11.48 -1.88 13.14
C CYS A 296 -10.66 -0.74 13.75
N VAL A 297 -9.34 -0.82 13.61
CA VAL A 297 -8.41 0.22 14.04
C VAL A 297 -7.45 0.56 12.90
N LEU A 298 -7.21 1.86 12.71
CA LEU A 298 -6.23 2.34 11.73
C LEU A 298 -4.79 2.17 12.27
N ARG A 299 -3.93 1.62 11.42
CA ARG A 299 -2.53 1.28 11.72
C ARG A 299 -1.66 1.47 10.47
N ASN A 300 -0.34 1.34 10.68
CA ASN A 300 0.60 1.16 9.58
C ASN A 300 0.31 -0.12 8.77
N PRO A 301 0.71 -0.18 7.49
CA PRO A 301 0.47 -1.29 6.56
C PRO A 301 1.00 -2.66 6.93
#